data_AF-A0A1M6RXQ0-F1
#
_entry.id   AF-A0A1M6RXQ0-F1
#
_cell.length_a   1.000
_cell.length_b   1.000
_cell.length_c   1.000
_cell.angle_alpha   90.00
_cell.angle_beta   90.00
_cell.angle_gamma   90.00
#
_symmetry.space_group_name_H-M   'P 1'
#
loop_
_entity.id
_entity.type
_entity.pdbx_description
1 polymer ?
#
loop_
_entity_poly.entity_id
_entity_poly.type
_entity_poly.pdbx_seq_one_letter_code
_entity_poly.pdbx_strand_id
1 'polypeptide(L)'
;MQIDEKGLIVLASSRVFEIVEVFLAIGLMLKGVAIRYVILIIGIALTFFMVSIFGFFMKLFPLGFSFVWDSLGFSLTLLVAYYSLRRMRLEPPPLPKGCRCAVCSAFIREDHAFAALKSGSIILFFDSEEHMKSFLENFEEYKKLRGLRIERVEWVYSRALGKWLSLEEYQRL
;
A
#
# COMPACT_ATOMS: atom_id res chain seq x y z
N MET A 1 8.49 -39.70 -18.35
CA MET A 1 7.27 -39.43 -17.57
C MET A 1 6.26 -38.91 -18.57
N GLN A 2 5.19 -39.66 -18.83
CA GLN A 2 4.18 -39.26 -19.83
C GLN A 2 3.27 -38.22 -19.16
N ILE A 3 3.33 -36.97 -19.62
CA ILE A 3 2.48 -35.89 -19.10
C ILE A 3 1.14 -36.03 -19.81
N ASP A 4 0.08 -36.31 -19.05
CA ASP A 4 -1.28 -36.35 -19.56
C ASP A 4 -1.82 -34.92 -19.76
N GLU A 5 -2.96 -34.80 -20.44
CA GLU A 5 -3.62 -33.52 -20.71
C GLU A 5 -3.87 -32.72 -19.41
N LYS A 6 -4.19 -33.43 -18.32
CA LYS A 6 -4.38 -32.84 -16.99
C LYS A 6 -3.07 -32.29 -16.42
N GLY A 7 -1.97 -33.01 -16.54
CA GLY A 7 -0.64 -32.55 -16.14
C GLY A 7 -0.19 -31.32 -16.93
N LEU A 8 -0.54 -31.23 -18.21
CA LEU A 8 -0.28 -30.05 -19.03
C LEU A 8 -1.03 -28.81 -18.51
N ILE A 9 -2.32 -28.98 -18.17
CA ILE A 9 -3.16 -27.90 -17.62
C ILE A 9 -2.60 -27.41 -16.26
N VAL A 10 -2.18 -28.34 -15.41
CA VAL A 10 -1.59 -28.02 -14.10
C VAL A 10 -0.30 -27.24 -14.25
N LEU A 11 0.56 -27.66 -15.17
CA LEU A 11 1.83 -26.98 -15.44
C LEU A 11 1.62 -25.61 -16.06
N ALA A 12 0.69 -25.47 -17.01
CA ALA A 12 0.32 -24.19 -17.61
C ALA A 12 -0.23 -23.22 -16.55
N SER A 13 -1.11 -23.69 -15.66
CA SER A 13 -1.67 -22.89 -14.56
C SER A 13 -0.58 -22.39 -13.61
N SER A 14 0.37 -23.24 -13.25
CA SER A 14 1.55 -22.88 -12.44
C SER A 14 2.36 -21.75 -13.09
N ARG A 15 2.62 -21.82 -14.41
CA ARG A 15 3.32 -20.74 -15.13
C ARG A 15 2.54 -19.42 -15.14
N VAL A 16 1.21 -19.48 -15.24
CA VAL A 16 0.37 -18.28 -15.19
C VAL A 16 0.50 -17.57 -13.85
N PHE A 17 0.54 -18.32 -12.73
CA PHE A 17 0.75 -17.72 -11.40
C PHE A 17 2.09 -16.98 -11.32
N GLU A 18 3.19 -17.62 -11.72
CA GLU A 18 4.52 -17.00 -11.71
C GLU A 18 4.54 -15.68 -12.51
N ILE A 19 3.94 -15.68 -13.70
CA ILE A 19 3.87 -14.49 -14.55
C ILE A 19 3.07 -13.38 -13.85
N VAL A 20 1.93 -13.72 -13.26
CA VAL A 20 1.08 -12.75 -12.53
C VAL A 20 1.82 -12.18 -11.32
N GLU A 21 2.60 -12.98 -10.58
CA GLU A 21 3.40 -12.49 -9.45
C GLU A 21 4.45 -11.47 -9.88
N VAL A 22 5.12 -11.70 -11.01
CA VAL A 22 6.09 -10.74 -11.58
C VAL A 22 5.39 -9.44 -11.96
N PHE A 23 4.26 -9.50 -12.66
CA PHE A 23 3.49 -8.30 -13.01
C PHE A 23 2.96 -7.57 -11.78
N LEU A 24 2.55 -8.29 -10.74
CA LEU A 24 2.12 -7.71 -9.47
C LEU A 24 3.27 -6.97 -8.79
N ALA A 25 4.46 -7.58 -8.71
CA ALA A 25 5.65 -6.94 -8.14
C ALA A 25 6.01 -5.66 -8.90
N ILE A 26 6.02 -5.69 -10.24
CA ILE A 26 6.26 -4.51 -11.08
C ILE A 26 5.18 -3.44 -10.84
N GLY A 27 3.91 -3.83 -10.80
CA GLY A 27 2.80 -2.91 -10.54
C GLY A 27 2.88 -2.24 -9.15
N LEU A 28 3.35 -2.96 -8.14
CA LEU A 28 3.58 -2.42 -6.80
C LEU A 28 4.77 -1.45 -6.77
N MET A 29 5.87 -1.77 -7.47
CA MET A 29 7.00 -0.84 -7.64
C MET A 29 6.54 0.46 -8.30
N LEU A 30 5.79 0.38 -9.41
CA LEU A 30 5.28 1.55 -10.14
C LEU A 30 4.32 2.40 -9.28
N LYS A 31 3.56 1.76 -8.39
CA LYS A 31 2.71 2.48 -7.43
C LYS A 31 3.51 3.15 -6.30
N GLY A 32 4.81 2.92 -6.16
CA GLY A 32 5.61 3.48 -5.08
C GLY A 32 5.42 2.76 -3.74
N VAL A 33 5.03 1.48 -3.77
CA VAL A 33 4.99 0.64 -2.57
C VAL A 33 6.41 0.45 -2.02
N ALA A 34 6.56 0.47 -0.69
CA ALA A 34 7.86 0.34 -0.05
C ALA A 34 8.61 -0.92 -0.51
N ILE A 35 9.89 -0.74 -0.89
CA ILE A 35 10.70 -1.79 -1.53
C ILE A 35 10.80 -3.08 -0.71
N ARG A 36 10.69 -3.00 0.62
CA ARG A 36 10.64 -4.16 1.52
C ARG A 36 9.54 -5.16 1.15
N TYR A 37 8.36 -4.68 0.74
CA TYR A 37 7.24 -5.55 0.37
C TYR A 37 7.46 -6.19 -0.99
N VAL A 38 8.11 -5.46 -1.91
CA VAL A 38 8.46 -5.97 -3.23
C VAL A 38 9.53 -7.06 -3.12
N ILE A 39 10.57 -6.83 -2.31
CA ILE A 39 11.60 -7.84 -2.00
C ILE A 39 10.96 -9.06 -1.36
N LEU A 40 10.01 -8.87 -0.43
CA LEU A 40 9.30 -9.97 0.21
C LEU A 40 8.51 -10.81 -0.79
N ILE A 41 7.76 -10.18 -1.71
CA ILE A 41 7.02 -10.87 -2.77
C ILE A 41 7.96 -11.68 -3.67
N ILE A 42 9.06 -11.07 -4.12
CA ILE A 42 10.07 -11.76 -4.95
C ILE A 42 10.67 -12.95 -4.19
N GLY A 43 10.97 -12.78 -2.90
CA GLY A 43 11.50 -13.84 -2.05
C GLY A 43 10.53 -15.01 -1.88
N ILE A 44 9.24 -14.72 -1.69
CA ILE A 44 8.18 -15.73 -1.64
C ILE A 44 8.12 -16.49 -2.98
N ALA A 45 7.95 -15.77 -4.09
CA ALA A 45 7.86 -16.36 -5.42
C ALA A 45 9.06 -17.29 -5.71
N LEU A 46 10.28 -16.83 -5.47
CA LEU A 46 11.50 -17.63 -5.68
C LEU A 46 11.56 -18.86 -4.77
N THR A 47 11.17 -18.73 -3.50
CA THR A 47 11.22 -19.85 -2.55
C THR A 47 10.25 -20.96 -2.95
N PHE A 48 9.00 -20.60 -3.24
CA PHE A 48 7.98 -21.58 -3.63
C PHE A 48 8.29 -22.21 -5.00
N PHE A 49 8.76 -21.41 -5.95
CA PHE A 49 9.28 -21.90 -7.23
C PHE A 49 10.40 -22.93 -7.05
N MET A 50 11.38 -22.65 -6.20
CA MET A 50 12.50 -23.56 -5.94
C MET A 50 12.03 -24.84 -5.26
N VAL A 51 11.13 -24.76 -4.28
CA VAL A 51 10.55 -25.95 -3.63
C VAL A 51 9.76 -26.81 -4.63
N SER A 52 8.97 -26.17 -5.50
CA SER A 52 8.14 -26.81 -6.51
C SER A 52 8.99 -27.56 -7.55
N ILE A 53 10.00 -26.89 -8.11
CA ILE A 53 10.94 -27.47 -9.09
C ILE A 53 11.80 -28.54 -8.45
N PHE A 54 12.46 -28.24 -7.32
CA PHE A 54 13.35 -29.19 -6.66
C PHE A 54 12.60 -30.44 -6.21
N GLY A 55 11.41 -30.27 -5.62
CA GLY A 55 10.55 -31.38 -5.20
C GLY A 55 10.14 -32.28 -6.37
N PHE A 56 9.83 -31.68 -7.53
CA PHE A 56 9.51 -32.42 -8.75
C PHE A 56 10.72 -33.19 -9.30
N PHE A 57 11.87 -32.53 -9.47
CA PHE A 57 13.07 -33.14 -10.04
C PHE A 57 13.65 -34.24 -9.16
N MET A 58 13.63 -34.05 -7.85
CA MET A 58 14.07 -35.06 -6.87
C MET A 58 13.05 -36.19 -6.68
N LYS A 59 11.91 -36.14 -7.38
CA LYS A 59 10.79 -37.08 -7.25
C LYS A 59 10.29 -37.23 -5.81
N LEU A 60 10.45 -36.17 -5.00
CA LEU A 60 10.00 -36.14 -3.62
C LEU A 60 8.47 -36.09 -3.55
N PHE A 61 7.83 -35.44 -4.52
CA PHE A 61 6.38 -35.31 -4.57
C PHE A 61 5.82 -35.45 -6.01
N PRO A 62 4.57 -35.91 -6.17
CA PRO A 62 3.89 -35.93 -7.47
C PRO A 62 3.58 -34.53 -7.99
N LEU A 63 3.33 -34.40 -9.31
CA LEU A 63 3.07 -33.12 -10.01
C LEU A 63 1.98 -32.27 -9.33
N GLY A 64 0.92 -32.89 -8.82
CA GLY A 64 -0.16 -32.18 -8.11
C GLY A 64 0.32 -31.47 -6.84
N PHE A 65 1.35 -32.00 -6.17
CA PHE A 65 1.91 -31.39 -4.97
C PHE A 65 2.77 -30.16 -5.29
N SER A 66 3.49 -30.16 -6.42
CA SER A 66 4.18 -28.97 -6.94
C SER A 66 3.21 -27.83 -7.20
N PHE A 67 2.03 -28.13 -7.79
CA PHE A 67 0.99 -27.13 -8.00
C PHE A 67 0.40 -26.56 -6.70
N VAL A 68 0.29 -27.37 -5.65
CA VAL A 68 -0.14 -26.89 -4.32
C VAL A 68 0.86 -25.88 -3.77
N TRP A 69 2.16 -26.15 -3.90
CA TRP A 69 3.20 -25.20 -3.50
C TRP A 69 3.11 -23.89 -4.30
N ASP A 70 2.99 -23.97 -5.62
CA ASP A 70 2.85 -22.76 -6.45
C ASP A 70 1.60 -21.95 -6.08
N SER A 71 0.48 -22.63 -5.82
CA SER A 71 -0.78 -21.99 -5.38
C SER A 71 -0.67 -21.31 -4.01
N LEU A 72 0.06 -21.93 -3.08
CA LEU A 72 0.35 -21.35 -1.76
C LEU A 72 1.25 -20.13 -1.87
N GLY A 73 2.31 -20.18 -2.69
CA GLY A 73 3.18 -19.05 -2.99
C GLY A 73 2.37 -17.87 -3.53
N PHE A 74 1.56 -18.13 -4.56
CA PHE A 74 0.68 -17.14 -5.17
C PHE A 74 -0.30 -16.49 -4.18
N SER A 75 -0.93 -17.30 -3.34
CA SER A 75 -1.88 -16.82 -2.33
C SER A 75 -1.19 -15.92 -1.30
N LEU A 76 0.02 -16.29 -0.86
CA LEU A 76 0.80 -15.49 0.07
C LEU A 76 1.27 -14.18 -0.56
N THR A 77 1.70 -14.22 -1.82
CA THR A 77 2.05 -13.04 -2.62
C THR A 77 0.88 -12.06 -2.70
N LEU A 78 -0.34 -12.54 -2.98
CA LEU A 78 -1.55 -11.71 -3.00
C LEU A 78 -1.84 -11.09 -1.63
N LEU A 79 -1.66 -11.83 -0.54
CA LEU A 79 -1.87 -11.35 0.82
C LEU A 79 -0.89 -10.22 1.16
N VAL A 80 0.40 -10.39 0.84
CA VAL A 80 1.42 -9.35 1.03
C VAL A 80 1.12 -8.13 0.16
N ALA A 81 0.73 -8.33 -1.10
CA ALA A 81 0.37 -7.24 -1.99
C ALA A 81 -0.82 -6.43 -1.44
N TYR A 82 -1.90 -7.11 -1.02
CA TYR A 82 -3.06 -6.48 -0.38
C TYR A 82 -2.66 -5.69 0.87
N TYR A 83 -1.87 -6.30 1.76
CA TYR A 83 -1.38 -5.65 2.97
C TYR A 83 -0.54 -4.41 2.64
N SER A 84 0.37 -4.51 1.67
CA SER A 84 1.27 -3.41 1.27
C SER A 84 0.49 -2.22 0.70
N LEU A 85 -0.51 -2.47 -0.14
CA LEU A 85 -1.40 -1.44 -0.68
C LEU A 85 -2.25 -0.80 0.41
N ARG A 86 -2.71 -1.58 1.39
CA ARG A 86 -3.43 -1.06 2.56
C ARG A 86 -2.51 -0.20 3.43
N ARG A 87 -1.27 -0.64 3.69
CA ARG A 87 -0.27 0.12 4.49
C ARG A 87 0.11 1.43 3.81
N MET A 88 0.29 1.41 2.49
CA MET A 88 0.54 2.62 1.70
C MET A 88 -0.58 3.66 1.83
N ARG A 89 -1.84 3.22 1.98
CA ARG A 89 -2.98 4.12 2.24
C ARG A 89 -3.02 4.62 3.69
N LEU A 90 -2.36 3.95 4.63
CA LEU A 90 -2.44 4.22 6.07
C LEU A 90 -1.23 4.97 6.61
N GLU A 91 -0.08 4.94 5.94
CA GLU A 91 1.11 5.67 6.38
C GLU A 91 0.87 7.19 6.31
N PRO A 92 1.16 7.95 7.38
CA PRO A 92 1.19 9.39 7.30
C PRO A 92 2.19 9.80 6.21
N PRO A 93 1.90 10.87 5.45
CA PRO A 93 2.86 11.39 4.51
C PRO A 93 4.07 11.90 5.33
N PRO A 94 5.30 11.64 4.88
CA PRO A 94 6.48 12.15 5.57
C PRO A 94 6.39 13.67 5.61
N LEU A 95 6.64 14.25 6.78
CA LEU A 95 6.61 15.70 6.97
C LEU A 95 7.74 16.32 6.11
N PRO A 96 7.43 17.23 5.17
CA PRO A 96 8.47 17.92 4.41
C PRO A 96 9.36 18.76 5.33
N LYS A 97 10.66 18.87 5.04
CA LYS A 97 11.56 19.72 5.83
C LYS A 97 11.10 21.17 5.80
N GLY A 98 10.97 21.79 6.97
CA GLY A 98 10.50 23.17 7.09
C GLY A 98 9.01 23.35 6.77
N CYS A 99 8.22 22.27 6.82
CA CYS A 99 6.77 22.36 6.63
C CYS A 99 6.15 23.30 7.66
N ARG A 100 5.18 24.11 7.19
CA ARG A 100 4.46 25.08 8.01
C ARG A 100 2.99 24.70 8.07
N CYS A 101 2.39 24.94 9.23
CA CYS A 101 0.96 24.76 9.43
C CYS A 101 0.17 25.64 8.45
N ALA A 102 -0.81 25.05 7.76
CA ALA A 102 -1.63 25.77 6.78
C ALA A 102 -2.46 26.91 7.41
N VAL A 103 -2.78 26.78 8.71
CA VAL A 103 -3.54 27.79 9.46
C VAL A 103 -2.62 28.87 10.03
N CYS A 104 -1.73 28.52 10.97
CA CYS A 104 -0.96 29.50 11.73
C CYS A 104 0.40 29.87 11.12
N SER A 105 0.84 29.19 10.03
CA SER A 105 2.19 29.32 9.44
C SER A 105 3.36 28.99 10.38
N ALA A 106 3.11 28.48 11.59
CA ALA A 106 4.16 28.01 12.47
C ALA A 106 4.87 26.79 11.87
N PHE A 107 6.16 26.64 12.17
CA PHE A 107 6.91 25.45 11.78
C PHE A 107 6.38 24.23 12.53
N ILE A 108 6.09 23.18 11.78
CA ILE A 108 5.69 21.90 12.35
C ILE A 108 6.97 21.14 12.72
N ARG A 109 7.14 20.84 14.00
CA ARG A 109 8.26 20.01 14.44
C ARG A 109 7.94 18.53 14.20
N GLU A 110 8.94 17.74 13.83
CA GLU A 110 8.78 16.32 13.50
C GLU A 110 8.32 15.46 14.70
N ASP A 111 8.59 15.91 15.92
CA ASP A 111 8.19 15.28 17.18
C ASP A 111 6.73 15.58 17.59
N HIS A 112 6.22 16.77 17.24
CA HIS A 112 4.87 17.22 17.61
C HIS A 112 3.74 16.56 16.83
N ALA A 113 2.59 16.48 17.48
CA ALA A 113 1.41 15.77 17.01
C ALA A 113 0.71 16.42 15.80
N PHE A 114 1.36 16.35 14.64
CA PHE A 114 0.83 16.93 13.41
C PHE A 114 -0.39 16.16 12.88
N ALA A 115 -1.30 16.91 12.27
CA ALA A 115 -2.41 16.38 11.49
C ALA A 115 -2.19 16.72 10.01
N ALA A 116 -2.78 15.94 9.11
CA ALA A 116 -2.64 16.20 7.67
C ALA A 116 -3.97 16.05 6.95
N LEU A 117 -4.13 16.78 5.87
CA LEU A 117 -5.31 16.75 5.02
C LEU A 117 -4.87 16.49 3.60
N LYS A 118 -5.59 15.62 2.89
CA LYS A 118 -5.32 15.31 1.50
C LYS A 118 -6.50 15.69 0.61
N SER A 119 -6.17 16.34 -0.49
CA SER A 119 -7.09 16.67 -1.58
C SER A 119 -6.39 16.39 -2.91
N GLY A 120 -6.79 15.33 -3.60
CA GLY A 120 -6.09 14.85 -4.79
C GLY A 120 -4.59 14.59 -4.52
N SER A 121 -3.71 15.34 -5.18
CA SER A 121 -2.26 15.28 -5.01
C SER A 121 -1.71 16.25 -3.94
N ILE A 122 -2.54 17.16 -3.41
CA ILE A 122 -2.13 18.17 -2.45
C ILE A 122 -2.29 17.63 -1.04
N ILE A 123 -1.25 17.77 -0.23
CA ILE A 123 -1.26 17.45 1.19
C ILE A 123 -0.99 18.73 1.97
N LEU A 124 -1.92 19.10 2.84
CA LEU A 124 -1.75 20.15 3.82
C LEU A 124 -1.39 19.54 5.16
N PHE A 125 -0.49 20.19 5.88
CA PHE A 125 -0.08 19.79 7.21
C PHE A 125 -0.49 20.85 8.23
N PHE A 126 -0.82 20.39 9.43
CA PHE A 126 -1.26 21.19 10.56
C PHE A 126 -0.44 20.78 11.78
N ASP A 127 -0.10 21.74 12.65
CA ASP A 127 0.68 21.42 13.86
C ASP A 127 -0.10 20.58 14.88
N SER A 128 -1.43 20.58 14.78
CA SER A 128 -2.38 19.99 15.72
C SER A 128 -3.69 19.65 15.02
N GLU A 129 -4.45 18.74 15.62
CA GLU A 129 -5.78 18.35 15.15
C GLU A 129 -6.79 19.51 15.29
N GLU A 130 -6.60 20.39 16.27
CA GLU A 130 -7.42 21.59 16.49
C GLU A 130 -7.31 22.58 15.32
N HIS A 131 -6.08 22.90 14.89
CA HIS A 131 -5.88 23.75 13.71
C HIS A 131 -6.49 23.14 12.44
N MET A 132 -6.41 21.82 12.29
CA MET A 132 -7.06 21.14 11.18
C MET A 132 -8.59 21.24 11.27
N LYS A 133 -9.19 21.10 12.45
CA LYS A 133 -10.63 21.31 12.65
C LYS A 133 -11.05 22.74 12.31
N SER A 134 -10.33 23.75 12.80
CA SER A 134 -10.60 25.15 12.47
C SER A 134 -10.49 25.44 10.97
N PHE A 135 -9.56 24.78 10.28
CA PHE A 135 -9.44 24.86 8.82
C PHE A 135 -10.63 24.22 8.12
N LEU A 136 -11.13 23.07 8.59
CA LEU A 136 -12.29 22.39 8.00
C LEU A 136 -13.58 23.20 8.20
N GLU A 137 -13.76 23.82 9.36
CA GLU A 137 -14.92 24.66 9.67
C GLU A 137 -14.98 25.91 8.78
N ASN A 138 -13.84 26.54 8.52
CA ASN A 138 -13.74 27.77 7.71
C ASN A 138 -13.01 27.55 6.38
N PHE A 139 -13.24 26.38 5.77
CA PHE A 139 -12.47 25.89 4.61
C PHE A 139 -12.37 26.90 3.46
N GLU A 140 -13.50 27.50 3.06
CA GLU A 140 -13.54 28.45 1.94
C GLU A 140 -12.79 29.76 2.24
N GLU A 141 -12.79 30.20 3.50
CA GLU A 141 -12.09 31.40 3.91
C GLU A 141 -10.58 31.19 3.89
N TYR A 142 -10.10 30.12 4.53
CA TYR A 142 -8.68 29.76 4.52
C TYR A 142 -8.17 29.45 3.11
N LYS A 143 -8.98 28.78 2.28
CA LYS A 143 -8.66 28.50 0.88
C LYS A 143 -8.40 29.79 0.10
N LYS A 144 -9.24 30.82 0.27
CA LYS A 144 -9.07 32.14 -0.36
C LYS A 144 -7.85 32.88 0.21
N LEU A 145 -7.74 32.97 1.53
CA LEU A 145 -6.65 33.69 2.21
C LEU A 145 -5.26 33.15 1.84
N ARG A 146 -5.14 31.84 1.68
CA ARG A 146 -3.87 31.15 1.38
C ARG A 146 -3.67 30.88 -0.11
N GLY A 147 -4.63 31.23 -0.98
CA GLY A 147 -4.56 30.96 -2.41
C GLY A 147 -4.46 29.46 -2.74
N LEU A 148 -5.11 28.60 -1.95
CA LEU A 148 -5.01 27.15 -2.07
C LEU A 148 -5.86 26.64 -3.24
N ARG A 149 -5.25 25.86 -4.14
CA ARG A 149 -5.94 25.22 -5.27
C ARG A 149 -6.53 23.87 -4.87
N ILE A 150 -7.41 23.89 -3.87
CA ILE A 150 -8.00 22.69 -3.27
C ILE A 150 -9.50 22.71 -3.55
N GLU A 151 -10.00 21.71 -4.27
CA GLU A 151 -11.42 21.62 -4.61
C GLU A 151 -12.23 21.00 -3.47
N ARG A 152 -11.81 19.82 -2.99
CA ARG A 152 -12.50 19.08 -1.93
C ARG A 152 -11.53 18.29 -1.07
N VAL A 153 -11.80 18.25 0.23
CA VAL A 153 -11.08 17.42 1.18
C VAL A 153 -11.57 15.98 1.07
N GLU A 154 -10.66 15.04 0.78
CA GLU A 154 -11.01 13.62 0.65
C GLU A 154 -10.64 12.85 1.92
N TRP A 155 -9.42 13.07 2.41
CA TRP A 155 -8.85 12.30 3.51
C TRP A 155 -8.24 13.22 4.56
N VAL A 156 -8.30 12.74 5.80
CA VAL A 156 -7.81 13.42 7.00
C VAL A 156 -6.97 12.43 7.79
N TYR A 157 -5.73 12.79 8.11
CA TYR A 157 -4.85 12.01 8.97
C TYR A 157 -4.98 12.51 10.39
N SER A 158 -5.52 11.67 11.28
CA SER A 158 -5.53 11.92 12.72
C SER A 158 -4.40 11.11 13.37
N ARG A 159 -3.45 11.81 14.00
CA ARG A 159 -2.36 11.16 14.74
C ARG A 159 -2.88 10.44 15.98
N ALA A 160 -3.94 10.93 16.63
CA ALA A 160 -4.57 10.28 17.77
C ALA A 160 -5.01 8.85 17.42
N LEU A 161 -5.47 8.64 16.19
CA LEU A 161 -5.90 7.34 15.67
C LEU A 161 -4.84 6.64 14.83
N GLY A 162 -3.72 7.30 14.53
CA GLY A 162 -2.62 6.79 13.73
C GLY A 162 -3.01 6.37 12.31
N LYS A 163 -4.10 6.90 11.76
CA LYS A 163 -4.65 6.46 10.46
C LYS A 163 -5.23 7.63 9.65
N TRP A 164 -5.26 7.43 8.35
CA TRP A 164 -6.10 8.21 7.45
C TRP A 164 -7.56 7.79 7.62
N LEU A 165 -8.43 8.78 7.69
CA LEU A 165 -9.89 8.68 7.72
C LEU A 165 -10.43 9.42 6.51
N SER A 166 -11.52 8.93 5.93
CA SER A 166 -12.27 9.77 4.99
C SER A 166 -12.87 10.96 5.76
N LEU A 167 -13.12 12.09 5.08
CA LEU A 167 -13.75 13.23 5.73
C LEU A 167 -15.09 12.85 6.39
N GLU A 168 -15.87 11.97 5.75
CA GLU A 168 -17.14 11.46 6.25
C GLU A 168 -16.98 10.59 7.50
N GLU A 169 -15.94 9.77 7.57
CA GLU A 169 -15.61 9.00 8.77
C GLU A 169 -15.17 9.91 9.92
N TYR A 170 -14.38 10.94 9.62
CA TYR A 170 -13.88 11.88 10.60
C TYR A 170 -15.00 12.73 11.22
N GLN A 171 -15.99 13.15 10.43
CA GLN A 171 -17.14 13.94 10.90
C GLN A 171 -18.13 13.13 11.77
N ARG A 172 -18.04 11.80 11.77
CA ARG A 172 -18.87 10.91 12.59
C ARG A 172 -18.26 10.57 13.96
N LEU A 173 -17.01 10.98 14.19
CA LEU A 173 -16.29 10.84 15.46
C LEU A 173 -16.58 12.03 16.38
#